data_AF-A0A166B7K7-F1
#
_entry.id   AF-A0A166B7K7-F1
#
_cell.length_a   1.000
_cell.length_b   1.000
_cell.length_c   1.000
_cell.angle_alpha   90.00
_cell.angle_beta   90.00
_cell.angle_gamma   90.00
#
_symmetry.space_group_name_H-M   'P 1'
#
loop_
_entity.id
_entity.type
_entity.pdbx_description
1 polymer ?
#
loop_
_entity_poly.entity_id
_entity_poly.type
_entity_poly.pdbx_seq_one_letter_code
_entity_poly.pdbx_strand_id
1 'polypeptide(L)'
;MTVPKIPSCPIAYWADENLINCFNNTKLESIGNIKVGLQTGENDRFLRYWFEVDFNKIGFSSKTCEDSSTSGYKWFPYNKGGSFRKWYGNQEYIINWENDGDELRNFKKSVLRNSKFYFYKSLSWSKISSGKIAFRYYPNGFIFDVAGCSVFLNENLNYIMGFLNSNVCSSVLDLISPTLNYEVGHISSLPIKIDETKKDKIEKLVLNNISICEEDWNDYETSWNFKKHPLLYFNNNLLESNYNEWVEYKNNQFNNLKQNEIKLNELFSKTYNLPFDNTIEDKHISIKKPNLNEDIKSFISFAVGCMFGRYNLDVENLFFAGGIFDLTKYNKFIPDNDNIIPILDTEYFEDDIVGKFVEFVKICYGKEYLEENLEFISNSLSTTNKSSRDKLRDYFIKDFFNNHNKIYKKRPIYWQFNSGKENAFNCLIYVHRFDSTLIAKIRTEYLHKTQKAIEQRISNCNEIFKNTDSNSEKVRVIKEKNKLIKQLEESVEFDEVLNHIINLNICIDLDDGIKINHNKFQNIVLHKDGVKDKKINLLKKI
;
A
#
# COMPACT_ATOMS: atom_id res chain seq x y z
N MET A 1 -47.63 -26.25 -6.34
CA MET A 1 -48.26 -25.17 -5.55
C MET A 1 -47.62 -23.85 -5.96
N THR A 2 -48.43 -22.89 -6.39
CA THR A 2 -47.99 -21.52 -6.70
C THR A 2 -47.54 -20.84 -5.40
N VAL A 3 -46.28 -20.38 -5.34
CA VAL A 3 -45.69 -19.68 -4.20
C VAL A 3 -46.06 -18.19 -4.29
N PRO A 4 -46.98 -17.65 -3.47
CA PRO A 4 -47.32 -16.24 -3.48
C PRO A 4 -46.67 -15.60 -2.24
N LYS A 5 -45.35 -15.40 -2.26
CA LYS A 5 -44.65 -14.74 -1.14
C LYS A 5 -43.23 -14.23 -1.41
N ILE A 6 -42.92 -13.83 -2.65
CA ILE A 6 -41.65 -13.15 -2.94
C ILE A 6 -41.95 -11.88 -3.75
N PRO A 7 -41.80 -10.68 -3.17
CA PRO A 7 -41.85 -9.43 -3.95
C PRO A 7 -40.67 -9.42 -4.93
N SER A 8 -40.98 -9.32 -6.23
CA SER A 8 -40.03 -9.15 -7.35
C SER A 8 -38.91 -10.20 -7.47
N CYS A 9 -39.23 -11.47 -7.73
CA CYS A 9 -38.22 -12.49 -8.08
C CYS A 9 -38.43 -13.15 -9.46
N PRO A 10 -37.34 -13.44 -10.20
CA PRO A 10 -37.34 -14.46 -11.25
C PRO A 10 -37.70 -15.83 -10.66
N ILE A 11 -38.42 -16.66 -11.41
CA ILE A 11 -38.95 -17.93 -10.89
C ILE A 11 -37.80 -18.95 -10.72
N ALA A 12 -37.27 -19.08 -9.51
CA ALA A 12 -36.22 -20.04 -9.16
C ALA A 12 -36.83 -21.42 -8.86
N TYR A 13 -37.18 -22.17 -9.90
CA TYR A 13 -37.77 -23.53 -9.78
C TYR A 13 -36.83 -24.58 -9.13
N TRP A 14 -35.56 -24.25 -8.93
CA TRP A 14 -34.52 -25.12 -8.34
C TRP A 14 -34.16 -24.77 -6.88
N ALA A 15 -34.89 -23.84 -6.25
CA ALA A 15 -34.58 -23.40 -4.89
C ALA A 15 -35.10 -24.38 -3.83
N ASP A 16 -34.24 -24.74 -2.87
CA ASP A 16 -34.58 -25.55 -1.70
C ASP A 16 -35.74 -24.91 -0.92
N GLU A 17 -36.75 -25.69 -0.52
CA GLU A 17 -37.91 -25.19 0.22
C GLU A 17 -37.52 -24.50 1.53
N ASN A 18 -36.49 -25.01 2.24
CA ASN A 18 -35.98 -24.37 3.45
C ASN A 18 -35.38 -23.00 3.12
N LEU A 19 -34.70 -22.86 1.98
CA LEU A 19 -34.11 -21.59 1.54
C LEU A 19 -35.20 -20.56 1.19
N ILE A 20 -36.29 -20.99 0.55
CA ILE A 20 -37.47 -20.14 0.32
C ILE A 20 -38.12 -19.74 1.66
N ASN A 21 -38.27 -20.70 2.58
CA ASN A 21 -38.87 -20.46 3.89
C ASN A 21 -38.07 -19.47 4.74
N CYS A 22 -36.76 -19.31 4.48
CA CYS A 22 -35.92 -18.32 5.15
C CYS A 22 -36.48 -16.90 4.99
N PHE A 23 -37.11 -16.56 3.86
CA PHE A 23 -37.66 -15.22 3.59
C PHE A 23 -38.86 -14.84 4.49
N ASN A 24 -39.41 -15.77 5.27
CA ASN A 24 -40.40 -15.45 6.31
C ASN A 24 -39.77 -14.88 7.59
N ASN A 25 -38.45 -14.93 7.74
CA ASN A 25 -37.75 -14.33 8.88
C ASN A 25 -37.69 -12.80 8.77
N THR A 26 -37.29 -12.15 9.86
CA THR A 26 -37.08 -10.71 9.97
C THR A 26 -36.09 -10.21 8.92
N LYS A 27 -36.46 -9.20 8.13
CA LYS A 27 -35.55 -8.60 7.13
C LYS A 27 -34.49 -7.74 7.80
N LEU A 28 -33.28 -7.69 7.22
CA LEU A 28 -32.18 -6.86 7.74
C LEU A 28 -32.57 -5.37 7.87
N GLU A 29 -33.38 -4.84 6.96
CA GLU A 29 -33.86 -3.44 7.01
C GLU A 29 -34.67 -3.08 8.26
N SER A 30 -35.23 -4.07 8.96
CA SER A 30 -36.00 -3.84 10.19
C SER A 30 -35.14 -3.72 11.45
N ILE A 31 -33.87 -4.13 11.38
CA ILE A 31 -32.93 -4.11 12.52
C ILE A 31 -31.70 -3.24 12.28
N GLY A 32 -31.50 -2.77 11.04
CA GLY A 32 -30.33 -1.99 10.64
C GLY A 32 -30.63 -1.01 9.51
N ASN A 33 -29.75 -0.03 9.37
CA ASN A 33 -29.81 0.95 8.29
C ASN A 33 -28.82 0.57 7.20
N ILE A 34 -29.32 0.05 6.07
CA ILE A 34 -28.52 -0.25 4.89
C ILE A 34 -28.52 1.00 4.01
N LYS A 35 -27.34 1.56 3.72
CA LYS A 35 -27.21 2.87 3.06
C LYS A 35 -26.11 2.88 1.99
N VAL A 36 -26.35 3.68 0.97
CA VAL A 36 -25.37 4.10 -0.04
C VAL A 36 -24.72 5.41 0.39
N GLY A 37 -23.43 5.57 0.11
CA GLY A 37 -22.65 6.71 0.56
C GLY A 37 -22.59 7.88 -0.41
N LEU A 38 -21.57 8.69 -0.18
CA LEU A 38 -21.21 9.88 -0.91
C LEU A 38 -20.82 9.57 -2.36
N GLN A 39 -21.25 10.43 -3.29
CA GLN A 39 -20.67 10.52 -4.62
C GLN A 39 -19.86 11.82 -4.72
N THR A 40 -18.54 11.72 -4.84
CA THR A 40 -17.65 12.90 -4.90
C THR A 40 -17.80 13.70 -6.20
N GLY A 41 -18.20 13.03 -7.29
CA GLY A 41 -18.27 13.62 -8.64
C GLY A 41 -16.91 13.81 -9.32
N GLU A 42 -15.81 13.89 -8.56
CA GLU A 42 -14.44 14.05 -9.06
C GLU A 42 -13.41 13.45 -8.08
N ASN A 43 -13.09 12.17 -8.23
CA ASN A 43 -12.23 11.45 -7.29
C ASN A 43 -10.82 12.05 -7.15
N ASP A 44 -10.18 12.43 -8.26
CA ASP A 44 -8.80 12.96 -8.23
C ASP A 44 -8.71 14.32 -7.53
N ARG A 45 -9.83 15.04 -7.34
CA ARG A 45 -9.88 16.28 -6.58
C ARG A 45 -10.01 16.02 -5.08
N PHE A 46 -10.94 15.15 -4.69
CA PHE A 46 -11.36 15.01 -3.29
C PHE A 46 -10.77 13.82 -2.56
N LEU A 47 -10.20 12.83 -3.27
CA LEU A 47 -9.69 11.60 -2.67
C LEU A 47 -8.19 11.48 -2.82
N ARG A 48 -7.54 10.95 -1.78
CA ARG A 48 -6.12 10.57 -1.78
C ARG A 48 -5.97 9.20 -1.15
N TYR A 49 -4.87 8.52 -1.44
CA TYR A 49 -4.37 7.53 -0.49
C TYR A 49 -3.74 8.24 0.70
N TRP A 50 -3.86 7.65 1.89
CA TRP A 50 -3.41 8.28 3.13
C TRP A 50 -1.92 8.71 3.11
N PHE A 51 -1.07 7.96 2.41
CA PHE A 51 0.37 8.22 2.33
C PHE A 51 0.75 9.36 1.38
N GLU A 52 -0.20 9.92 0.62
CA GLU A 52 0.08 10.98 -0.35
C GLU A 52 0.17 12.36 0.28
N VAL A 53 -0.49 12.57 1.43
CA VAL A 53 -0.71 13.88 2.07
C VAL A 53 0.05 13.98 3.38
N ASP A 54 0.16 15.18 3.95
CA ASP A 54 0.71 15.34 5.30
C ASP A 54 -0.13 14.54 6.31
N PHE A 55 0.49 13.53 6.92
CA PHE A 55 -0.17 12.61 7.85
C PHE A 55 -0.77 13.32 9.06
N ASN A 56 -0.19 14.45 9.47
CA ASN A 56 -0.68 15.25 10.60
C ASN A 56 -1.99 15.99 10.29
N LYS A 57 -2.40 16.05 9.02
CA LYS A 57 -3.68 16.65 8.61
C LYS A 57 -4.83 15.63 8.52
N ILE A 58 -4.61 14.37 8.91
CA ILE A 58 -5.60 13.29 8.84
C ILE A 58 -6.27 13.07 10.21
N GLY A 59 -7.60 13.20 10.25
CA GLY A 59 -8.43 12.88 11.42
C GLY A 59 -8.99 11.46 11.38
N PHE A 60 -8.34 10.51 12.04
CA PHE A 60 -8.74 9.08 11.99
C PHE A 60 -9.92 8.70 12.90
N SER A 61 -10.20 9.48 13.94
CA SER A 61 -11.02 9.01 15.07
C SER A 61 -12.31 9.80 15.31
N SER A 62 -12.71 10.63 14.35
CA SER A 62 -13.97 11.38 14.46
C SER A 62 -15.15 10.44 14.64
N LYS A 63 -16.08 10.79 15.53
CA LYS A 63 -17.27 9.98 15.82
C LYS A 63 -18.53 10.50 15.13
N THR A 64 -18.55 11.78 14.76
CA THR A 64 -19.69 12.49 14.17
C THR A 64 -19.20 13.59 13.22
N CYS A 65 -20.11 14.18 12.44
CA CYS A 65 -19.79 15.36 11.62
C CYS A 65 -19.49 16.59 12.48
N GLU A 66 -20.15 16.72 13.63
CA GLU A 66 -19.91 17.82 14.56
C GLU A 66 -18.48 17.74 15.12
N ASP A 67 -18.05 16.55 15.54
CA ASP A 67 -16.69 16.28 16.00
C ASP A 67 -15.64 16.60 14.92
N SER A 68 -15.84 16.11 13.69
CA SER A 68 -14.91 16.39 12.58
C SER A 68 -14.81 17.88 12.25
N SER A 69 -15.92 18.62 12.29
CA SER A 69 -15.94 20.07 12.02
C SER A 69 -15.08 20.90 13.00
N THR A 70 -14.97 20.45 14.26
CA THR A 70 -14.19 21.15 15.29
C THR A 70 -12.73 20.69 15.40
N SER A 71 -12.37 19.62 14.69
CA SER A 71 -11.05 18.98 14.80
C SER A 71 -9.92 19.73 14.09
N GLY A 72 -10.25 20.58 13.11
CA GLY A 72 -9.26 21.29 12.28
C GLY A 72 -8.50 20.41 11.27
N TYR A 73 -8.85 19.12 11.16
CA TYR A 73 -8.28 18.25 10.14
C TYR A 73 -8.92 18.48 8.77
N LYS A 74 -8.14 18.21 7.73
CA LYS A 74 -8.59 18.31 6.33
C LYS A 74 -9.04 16.97 5.77
N TRP A 75 -8.27 15.93 6.10
CA TRP A 75 -8.44 14.60 5.51
C TRP A 75 -9.06 13.63 6.51
N PHE A 76 -10.02 12.83 6.06
CA PHE A 76 -10.69 11.83 6.91
C PHE A 76 -10.79 10.48 6.20
N PRO A 77 -10.75 9.35 6.92
CA PRO A 77 -10.90 8.02 6.33
C PRO A 77 -12.12 7.88 5.43
N TYR A 78 -11.92 7.25 4.27
CA TYR A 78 -12.94 7.10 3.24
C TYR A 78 -13.05 5.65 2.78
N ASN A 79 -14.22 5.05 2.96
CA ASN A 79 -14.51 3.71 2.50
C ASN A 79 -14.94 3.74 1.02
N LYS A 80 -14.00 3.42 0.13
CA LYS A 80 -14.22 3.31 -1.32
C LYS A 80 -14.64 1.89 -1.78
N GLY A 81 -14.99 1.00 -0.87
CA GLY A 81 -15.20 -0.42 -1.16
C GLY A 81 -13.86 -1.15 -1.29
N GLY A 82 -13.47 -1.56 -2.50
CA GLY A 82 -12.18 -2.21 -2.77
C GLY A 82 -12.27 -3.70 -3.13
N SER A 83 -11.12 -4.36 -3.16
CA SER A 83 -10.97 -5.77 -3.54
C SER A 83 -11.68 -6.72 -2.57
N PHE A 84 -11.91 -7.96 -3.02
CA PHE A 84 -12.42 -9.01 -2.16
C PHE A 84 -11.53 -9.19 -0.93
N ARG A 85 -12.12 -9.01 0.25
CA ARG A 85 -11.53 -9.26 1.57
C ARG A 85 -12.68 -9.30 2.58
N LYS A 86 -12.77 -10.35 3.39
CA LYS A 86 -13.73 -10.47 4.50
C LYS A 86 -13.12 -9.89 5.78
N TRP A 87 -13.99 -9.64 6.75
CA TRP A 87 -13.70 -9.29 8.13
C TRP A 87 -13.09 -7.90 8.36
N TYR A 88 -11.96 -7.56 7.74
CA TYR A 88 -11.30 -6.26 7.95
C TYR A 88 -10.41 -5.88 6.77
N GLY A 89 -10.16 -4.58 6.55
CA GLY A 89 -9.18 -4.08 5.56
C GLY A 89 -9.79 -3.20 4.45
N ASN A 90 -9.01 -2.93 3.39
CA ASN A 90 -9.29 -1.94 2.33
C ASN A 90 -9.40 -0.50 2.84
N GLN A 91 -8.81 -0.22 4.00
CA GLN A 91 -8.77 1.10 4.61
C GLN A 91 -7.53 1.83 4.10
N GLU A 92 -7.65 2.46 2.93
CA GLU A 92 -6.51 3.09 2.24
C GLU A 92 -6.77 4.54 1.80
N TYR A 93 -8.04 4.87 1.58
CA TYR A 93 -8.44 6.15 1.05
C TYR A 93 -8.80 7.12 2.18
N ILE A 94 -8.55 8.39 1.90
CA ILE A 94 -8.99 9.53 2.67
C ILE A 94 -9.71 10.51 1.74
N ILE A 95 -10.62 11.31 2.29
CA ILE A 95 -11.40 12.33 1.60
C ILE A 95 -11.15 13.70 2.21
N ASN A 96 -11.10 14.75 1.38
CA ASN A 96 -11.15 16.12 1.85
C ASN A 96 -12.54 16.40 2.45
N TRP A 97 -12.60 16.48 3.77
CA TRP A 97 -13.78 16.85 4.56
C TRP A 97 -13.49 18.03 5.48
N GLU A 98 -12.52 18.88 5.09
CA GLU A 98 -12.20 20.11 5.80
C GLU A 98 -13.45 20.99 5.97
N ASN A 99 -13.61 21.58 7.16
CA ASN A 99 -14.76 22.41 7.52
C ASN A 99 -16.10 21.71 7.19
N ASP A 100 -16.29 20.48 7.69
CA ASP A 100 -17.46 19.64 7.40
C ASP A 100 -17.72 19.41 5.89
N GLY A 101 -16.64 19.38 5.09
CA GLY A 101 -16.72 19.15 3.66
C GLY A 101 -17.27 20.33 2.86
N ASP A 102 -17.04 21.57 3.30
CA ASP A 102 -17.51 22.80 2.66
C ASP A 102 -17.22 22.83 1.14
N GLU A 103 -16.00 22.49 0.73
CA GLU A 103 -15.64 22.45 -0.70
C GLU A 103 -16.52 21.44 -1.46
N LEU A 104 -16.73 20.27 -0.87
CA LEU A 104 -17.47 19.19 -1.48
C LEU A 104 -18.98 19.48 -1.49
N ARG A 105 -19.54 20.09 -0.44
CA ARG A 105 -20.93 20.54 -0.35
C ARG A 105 -21.28 21.56 -1.43
N ASN A 106 -20.35 22.45 -1.73
CA ASN A 106 -20.51 23.49 -2.75
C ASN A 106 -20.17 23.01 -4.18
N PHE A 107 -19.69 21.77 -4.34
CA PHE A 107 -19.33 21.23 -5.65
C PHE A 107 -20.55 20.64 -6.37
N LYS A 108 -20.98 21.28 -7.46
CA LYS A 108 -22.23 20.93 -8.20
C LYS A 108 -22.37 19.47 -8.63
N LYS A 109 -21.26 18.74 -8.85
CA LYS A 109 -21.31 17.32 -9.27
C LYS A 109 -21.33 16.35 -8.10
N SER A 110 -21.05 16.81 -6.88
CA SER A 110 -21.10 15.96 -5.70
C SER A 110 -22.55 15.68 -5.32
N VAL A 111 -22.78 14.52 -4.70
CA VAL A 111 -24.07 14.16 -4.12
C VAL A 111 -23.82 13.58 -2.74
N LEU A 112 -24.08 14.39 -1.72
CA LEU A 112 -24.01 13.97 -0.32
C LEU A 112 -25.27 13.16 0.00
N ARG A 113 -25.08 11.88 0.30
CA ARG A 113 -26.14 10.99 0.75
C ARG A 113 -25.83 10.50 2.15
N ASN A 114 -26.88 10.39 2.96
CA ASN A 114 -26.82 9.71 4.25
C ASN A 114 -25.73 10.26 5.20
N SER A 115 -25.45 11.56 5.14
CA SER A 115 -24.40 12.23 5.94
C SER A 115 -24.56 12.03 7.44
N LYS A 116 -25.79 11.83 7.93
CA LYS A 116 -26.07 11.48 9.35
C LYS A 116 -25.43 10.17 9.82
N PHE A 117 -24.93 9.34 8.90
CA PHE A 117 -24.23 8.08 9.21
C PHE A 117 -22.71 8.17 9.01
N TYR A 118 -22.19 9.33 8.59
CA TYR A 118 -20.75 9.51 8.48
C TYR A 118 -20.12 9.37 9.86
N PHE A 119 -18.90 8.84 9.87
CA PHE A 119 -18.08 8.60 11.05
C PHE A 119 -18.57 7.50 12.00
N TYR A 120 -19.75 6.91 11.78
CA TYR A 120 -20.20 5.76 12.55
C TYR A 120 -19.60 4.44 12.05
N LYS A 121 -19.25 3.57 13.00
CA LYS A 121 -18.86 2.19 12.73
C LYS A 121 -19.93 1.46 11.92
N SER A 122 -19.50 0.61 11.00
CA SER A 122 -20.40 -0.06 10.07
C SER A 122 -19.86 -1.39 9.57
N LEU A 123 -20.74 -2.18 8.97
CA LEU A 123 -20.37 -3.32 8.14
C LEU A 123 -20.50 -2.89 6.68
N SER A 124 -19.44 -3.02 5.89
CA SER A 124 -19.46 -2.59 4.49
C SER A 124 -19.13 -3.71 3.52
N TRP A 125 -19.67 -3.61 2.31
CA TRP A 125 -19.35 -4.45 1.18
C TRP A 125 -19.05 -3.60 -0.06
N SER A 126 -18.33 -4.20 -1.02
CA SER A 126 -18.15 -3.62 -2.34
C SER A 126 -19.39 -3.89 -3.19
N LYS A 127 -20.04 -2.84 -3.70
CA LYS A 127 -21.26 -2.94 -4.51
C LYS A 127 -21.09 -3.85 -5.73
N ILE A 128 -19.92 -3.79 -6.38
CA ILE A 128 -19.54 -4.67 -7.48
C ILE A 128 -18.48 -5.65 -6.97
N SER A 129 -18.68 -6.95 -7.18
CA SER A 129 -17.68 -7.98 -6.90
C SER A 129 -17.51 -8.90 -8.11
N SER A 130 -16.28 -9.23 -8.49
CA SER A 130 -16.00 -10.18 -9.59
C SER A 130 -16.19 -11.65 -9.21
N GLY A 131 -16.72 -11.93 -8.02
CA GLY A 131 -16.94 -13.27 -7.48
C GLY A 131 -17.90 -13.24 -6.29
N LYS A 132 -17.47 -13.76 -5.15
CA LYS A 132 -18.28 -13.78 -3.91
C LYS A 132 -18.37 -12.40 -3.28
N ILE A 133 -19.49 -12.09 -2.62
CA ILE A 133 -19.58 -10.92 -1.76
C ILE A 133 -18.68 -11.10 -0.52
N ALA A 134 -18.17 -10.00 0.01
CA ALA A 134 -17.41 -9.98 1.25
C ALA A 134 -17.76 -8.75 2.06
N PHE A 135 -18.05 -8.97 3.34
CA PHE A 135 -18.36 -7.93 4.30
C PHE A 135 -17.20 -7.70 5.26
N ARG A 136 -16.93 -6.42 5.56
CA ARG A 136 -15.83 -5.96 6.40
C ARG A 136 -16.33 -5.01 7.48
N TYR A 137 -15.69 -5.07 8.63
CA TYR A 137 -15.89 -4.12 9.70
C TYR A 137 -15.12 -2.83 9.41
N TYR A 138 -15.79 -1.70 9.58
CA TYR A 138 -15.19 -0.37 9.61
C TYR A 138 -15.45 0.26 10.98
N PRO A 139 -14.40 0.72 11.69
CA PRO A 139 -14.58 1.42 12.95
C PRO A 139 -15.17 2.83 12.72
N ASN A 140 -15.34 3.59 13.80
CA ASN A 140 -15.68 5.01 13.68
C ASN A 140 -14.58 5.76 12.92
N GLY A 141 -14.92 6.91 12.32
CA GLY A 141 -13.97 7.77 11.59
C GLY A 141 -14.16 7.79 10.08
N PHE A 142 -15.02 6.93 9.52
CA PHE A 142 -15.15 6.77 8.07
C PHE A 142 -16.35 7.52 7.47
N ILE A 143 -16.09 8.20 6.37
CA ILE A 143 -17.12 8.51 5.35
C ILE A 143 -17.13 7.36 4.34
N PHE A 144 -18.26 7.07 3.69
CA PHE A 144 -18.39 5.93 2.79
C PHE A 144 -18.90 6.34 1.40
N ASP A 145 -18.46 5.61 0.36
CA ASP A 145 -18.71 5.84 -1.07
C ASP A 145 -20.00 5.15 -1.57
N VAL A 146 -20.39 5.42 -2.81
CA VAL A 146 -21.41 4.66 -3.55
C VAL A 146 -21.00 3.20 -3.77
N ALA A 147 -19.71 2.93 -4.00
CA ALA A 147 -19.16 1.59 -4.17
C ALA A 147 -18.91 0.86 -2.84
N GLY A 148 -18.78 1.60 -1.73
CA GLY A 148 -18.60 1.11 -0.36
C GLY A 148 -19.88 1.21 0.46
N CYS A 149 -20.96 0.59 0.00
CA CYS A 149 -22.23 0.57 0.72
C CYS A 149 -22.07 -0.01 2.13
N SER A 150 -22.90 0.45 3.07
CA SER A 150 -22.70 0.18 4.50
C SER A 150 -24.01 -0.17 5.22
N VAL A 151 -23.91 -1.04 6.22
CA VAL A 151 -24.96 -1.41 7.17
C VAL A 151 -24.60 -0.83 8.53
N PHE A 152 -25.49 -0.02 9.10
CA PHE A 152 -25.35 0.55 10.43
C PHE A 152 -26.31 -0.15 11.39
N LEU A 153 -25.75 -0.71 12.47
CA LEU A 153 -26.46 -1.54 13.45
C LEU A 153 -26.20 -0.99 14.85
N ASN A 154 -27.25 -0.95 15.68
CA ASN A 154 -27.12 -0.59 17.10
C ASN A 154 -26.75 -1.79 17.98
N GLU A 155 -27.20 -2.98 17.59
CA GLU A 155 -27.03 -4.23 18.34
C GLU A 155 -26.66 -5.39 17.41
N ASN A 156 -26.16 -6.49 17.97
CA ASN A 156 -25.89 -7.76 17.26
C ASN A 156 -24.95 -7.64 16.05
N LEU A 157 -24.11 -6.59 15.99
CA LEU A 157 -23.23 -6.29 14.85
C LEU A 157 -22.38 -7.50 14.46
N ASN A 158 -21.76 -8.16 15.44
CA ASN A 158 -20.90 -9.32 15.20
C ASN A 158 -21.70 -10.53 14.70
N TYR A 159 -22.88 -10.80 15.29
CA TYR A 159 -23.75 -11.89 14.82
C TYR A 159 -24.17 -11.70 13.37
N ILE A 160 -24.63 -10.48 13.02
CA ILE A 160 -25.04 -10.14 11.65
C ILE A 160 -23.86 -10.22 10.69
N MET A 161 -22.69 -9.76 11.10
CA MET A 161 -21.48 -9.90 10.29
C MET A 161 -21.12 -11.37 10.00
N GLY A 162 -21.28 -12.25 11.01
CA GLY A 162 -21.13 -13.69 10.84
C GLY A 162 -22.08 -14.24 9.78
N PHE A 163 -23.36 -13.84 9.84
CA PHE A 163 -24.35 -14.24 8.84
C PHE A 163 -23.97 -13.75 7.44
N LEU A 164 -23.65 -12.47 7.30
CA LEU A 164 -23.34 -11.82 6.02
C LEU A 164 -22.15 -12.46 5.28
N ASN A 165 -21.19 -13.04 6.00
CA ASN A 165 -20.03 -13.73 5.44
C ASN A 165 -20.17 -15.26 5.37
N SER A 166 -21.36 -15.81 5.69
CA SER A 166 -21.65 -17.25 5.65
C SER A 166 -22.11 -17.74 4.27
N ASN A 167 -22.02 -19.06 4.06
CA ASN A 167 -22.59 -19.74 2.89
C ASN A 167 -24.10 -19.52 2.76
N VAL A 168 -24.85 -19.45 3.87
CA VAL A 168 -26.29 -19.19 3.85
C VAL A 168 -26.61 -17.84 3.22
N CYS A 169 -25.89 -16.78 3.60
CA CYS A 169 -26.08 -15.46 2.97
C CYS A 169 -25.73 -15.51 1.48
N SER A 170 -24.67 -16.24 1.10
CA SER A 170 -24.33 -16.42 -0.32
C SER A 170 -25.48 -17.09 -1.08
N SER A 171 -26.03 -18.20 -0.57
CA SER A 171 -27.14 -18.91 -1.21
C SER A 171 -28.40 -18.05 -1.33
N VAL A 172 -28.69 -17.21 -0.34
CA VAL A 172 -29.80 -16.26 -0.41
C VAL A 172 -29.53 -15.22 -1.50
N LEU A 173 -28.32 -14.64 -1.55
CA LEU A 173 -27.96 -13.63 -2.55
C LEU A 173 -27.94 -14.18 -3.97
N ASP A 174 -27.54 -15.44 -4.16
CA ASP A 174 -27.59 -16.11 -5.46
C ASP A 174 -29.03 -16.19 -6.02
N LEU A 175 -30.06 -16.20 -5.15
CA LEU A 175 -31.46 -16.16 -5.55
C LEU A 175 -31.97 -14.75 -5.89
N ILE A 176 -31.62 -13.75 -5.07
CA ILE A 176 -32.19 -12.39 -5.16
C ILE A 176 -31.32 -11.40 -5.93
N SER A 177 -30.06 -11.74 -6.17
CA SER A 177 -29.07 -10.91 -6.83
C SER A 177 -28.19 -11.77 -7.75
N PRO A 178 -28.75 -12.36 -8.83
CA PRO A 178 -28.02 -13.27 -9.72
C PRO A 178 -26.93 -12.57 -10.55
N THR A 179 -26.77 -11.25 -10.42
CA THR A 179 -25.72 -10.47 -11.07
C THR A 179 -24.63 -10.10 -10.07
N LEU A 180 -23.47 -9.69 -10.57
CA LEU A 180 -22.31 -9.27 -9.76
C LEU A 180 -22.50 -7.92 -9.02
N ASN A 181 -23.70 -7.34 -9.04
CA ASN A 181 -24.04 -6.04 -8.45
C ASN A 181 -24.97 -6.20 -7.25
N TYR A 182 -24.40 -6.10 -6.05
CA TYR A 182 -25.10 -6.25 -4.78
C TYR A 182 -25.62 -4.89 -4.29
N GLU A 183 -26.82 -4.53 -4.76
CA GLU A 183 -27.49 -3.29 -4.41
C GLU A 183 -27.95 -3.25 -2.95
N VAL A 184 -28.11 -2.04 -2.41
CA VAL A 184 -28.67 -1.80 -1.06
C VAL A 184 -30.00 -2.54 -0.85
N GLY A 185 -30.84 -2.59 -1.89
CA GLY A 185 -32.13 -3.30 -1.82
C GLY A 185 -31.99 -4.81 -1.61
N HIS A 186 -31.01 -5.46 -2.25
CA HIS A 186 -30.74 -6.89 -2.07
C HIS A 186 -30.26 -7.19 -0.65
N ILE A 187 -29.36 -6.35 -0.12
CA ILE A 187 -28.85 -6.52 1.25
C ILE A 187 -29.95 -6.22 2.28
N SER A 188 -30.82 -5.25 2.01
CA SER A 188 -31.94 -4.87 2.88
C SER A 188 -32.96 -6.00 3.08
N SER A 189 -33.19 -6.82 2.06
CA SER A 189 -34.16 -7.92 2.09
C SER A 189 -33.62 -9.22 2.69
N LEU A 190 -32.35 -9.28 3.10
CA LEU A 190 -31.76 -10.49 3.66
C LEU A 190 -32.52 -10.98 4.91
N PRO A 191 -32.86 -12.27 4.98
CA PRO A 191 -33.62 -12.85 6.09
C PRO A 191 -32.71 -13.16 7.27
N ILE A 192 -32.92 -12.45 8.37
CA ILE A 192 -32.15 -12.56 9.60
C ILE A 192 -32.90 -13.39 10.63
N LYS A 193 -32.23 -14.42 11.14
CA LYS A 193 -32.66 -15.24 12.26
C LYS A 193 -31.57 -15.24 13.33
N ILE A 194 -31.88 -14.65 14.49
CA ILE A 194 -30.97 -14.61 15.64
C ILE A 194 -31.28 -15.82 16.53
N ASP A 195 -30.33 -16.73 16.65
CA ASP A 195 -30.37 -17.86 17.57
C ASP A 195 -29.59 -17.49 18.83
N GLU A 196 -30.30 -17.01 19.85
CA GLU A 196 -29.71 -16.57 21.14
C GLU A 196 -28.86 -17.68 21.80
N THR A 197 -29.16 -18.96 21.55
CA THR A 197 -28.38 -20.07 22.14
C THR A 197 -26.99 -20.24 21.52
N LYS A 198 -26.78 -19.73 20.31
CA LYS A 198 -25.51 -19.80 19.57
C LYS A 198 -24.80 -18.45 19.47
N LYS A 199 -25.45 -17.38 19.90
CA LYS A 199 -25.01 -16.00 19.69
C LYS A 199 -23.60 -15.73 20.17
N ASP A 200 -23.31 -15.99 21.44
CA ASP A 200 -21.99 -15.76 22.04
C ASP A 200 -20.88 -16.50 21.29
N LYS A 201 -21.16 -17.73 20.86
CA LYS A 201 -20.21 -18.54 20.09
C LYS A 201 -19.95 -17.95 18.71
N ILE A 202 -20.98 -17.50 18.01
CA ILE A 202 -20.87 -16.86 16.70
C ILE A 202 -20.09 -15.55 16.84
N GLU A 203 -20.46 -14.70 17.80
CA GLU A 203 -19.80 -13.42 18.01
C GLU A 203 -18.33 -13.58 18.37
N LYS A 204 -17.97 -14.57 19.19
CA LYS A 204 -16.57 -14.88 19.50
C LYS A 204 -15.77 -15.30 18.26
N LEU A 205 -16.34 -16.14 17.39
CA LEU A 205 -15.70 -16.53 16.13
C LEU A 205 -15.50 -15.33 15.20
N VAL A 206 -16.49 -14.44 15.11
CA VAL A 206 -16.43 -13.24 14.28
C VAL A 206 -15.39 -12.26 14.80
N LEU A 207 -15.34 -12.01 16.11
CA LEU A 207 -14.33 -11.15 16.72
C LEU A 207 -12.91 -11.68 16.48
N ASN A 208 -12.70 -12.99 16.60
CA ASN A 208 -11.43 -13.62 16.26
C ASN A 208 -11.08 -13.42 14.77
N ASN A 209 -12.03 -13.60 13.87
CA ASN A 209 -11.81 -13.38 12.43
C ASN A 209 -11.46 -11.92 12.10
N ILE A 210 -12.10 -10.96 12.76
CA ILE A 210 -11.77 -9.53 12.62
C ILE A 210 -10.33 -9.29 13.10
N SER A 211 -9.95 -9.79 14.28
CA SER A 211 -8.58 -9.64 14.83
C SER A 211 -7.53 -10.22 13.88
N ILE A 212 -7.72 -11.45 13.42
CA ILE A 212 -6.78 -12.13 12.50
C ILE A 212 -6.62 -11.32 11.20
N CYS A 213 -7.72 -10.83 10.61
CA CYS A 213 -7.66 -10.03 9.39
C CYS A 213 -7.17 -8.59 9.60
N GLU A 214 -7.33 -8.03 10.80
CA GLU A 214 -6.79 -6.72 11.17
C GLU A 214 -5.27 -6.79 11.34
N GLU A 215 -4.78 -7.78 12.07
CA GLU A 215 -3.36 -8.08 12.21
C GLU A 215 -2.71 -8.29 10.83
N ASP A 216 -3.31 -9.15 9.98
CA ASP A 216 -2.81 -9.38 8.62
C ASP A 216 -2.78 -8.10 7.77
N TRP A 217 -3.77 -7.21 7.92
CA TRP A 217 -3.78 -5.93 7.21
C TRP A 217 -2.65 -5.01 7.70
N ASN A 218 -2.41 -5.01 9.01
CA ASN A 218 -1.42 -4.16 9.68
C ASN A 218 0.02 -4.70 9.58
N ASP A 219 0.23 -5.91 9.05
CA ASP A 219 1.56 -6.44 8.74
C ASP A 219 2.22 -5.79 7.50
N TYR A 220 1.48 -4.96 6.76
CA TYR A 220 1.95 -4.34 5.51
C TYR A 220 1.95 -2.81 5.58
N GLU A 221 3.01 -2.18 5.05
CA GLU A 221 3.24 -0.72 5.08
C GLU A 221 2.20 0.15 4.35
N THR A 222 1.25 -0.48 3.66
CA THR A 222 0.08 0.19 3.07
C THR A 222 -1.03 0.43 4.07
N SER A 223 -0.98 -0.19 5.26
CA SER A 223 -1.82 0.17 6.40
C SER A 223 -1.22 1.34 7.16
N TRP A 224 -2.05 2.32 7.52
CA TRP A 224 -1.63 3.42 8.41
C TRP A 224 -1.39 2.96 9.86
N ASN A 225 -1.81 1.73 10.22
CA ASN A 225 -1.53 1.09 11.50
C ASN A 225 -0.34 0.10 11.42
N PHE A 226 0.45 0.16 10.34
CA PHE A 226 1.64 -0.68 10.21
C PHE A 226 2.67 -0.33 11.30
N LYS A 227 3.05 -1.34 12.08
CA LYS A 227 3.89 -1.17 13.28
C LYS A 227 5.39 -1.27 12.97
N LYS A 228 5.82 -2.42 12.48
CA LYS A 228 7.21 -2.73 12.09
C LYS A 228 7.17 -3.95 11.15
N HIS A 229 8.25 -4.21 10.43
CA HIS A 229 8.26 -5.34 9.48
C HIS A 229 8.21 -6.70 10.18
N PRO A 230 7.40 -7.68 9.70
CA PRO A 230 7.26 -9.00 10.36
C PRO A 230 8.56 -9.77 10.58
N LEU A 231 9.56 -9.63 9.70
CA LEU A 231 10.88 -10.27 9.87
C LEU A 231 11.70 -9.72 11.05
N LEU A 232 11.21 -8.71 11.75
CA LEU A 232 11.78 -8.15 12.99
C LEU A 232 10.93 -8.52 14.22
N TYR A 233 9.99 -9.46 14.12
CA TYR A 233 9.13 -9.87 15.24
C TYR A 233 9.77 -10.95 16.12
N PHE A 234 10.47 -11.90 15.50
CA PHE A 234 10.86 -13.16 16.15
C PHE A 234 12.24 -13.14 16.84
N ASN A 235 12.93 -11.99 16.82
CA ASN A 235 14.18 -11.73 17.56
C ASN A 235 15.33 -12.73 17.29
N ASN A 236 15.34 -13.44 16.16
CA ASN A 236 16.49 -14.24 15.76
C ASN A 236 17.52 -13.36 15.02
N ASN A 237 18.80 -13.70 15.14
CA ASN A 237 19.87 -13.05 14.36
C ASN A 237 19.97 -13.58 12.92
N LEU A 238 19.42 -14.77 12.63
CA LEU A 238 19.30 -15.28 11.27
C LEU A 238 17.95 -14.90 10.67
N LEU A 239 17.97 -14.17 9.57
CA LEU A 239 16.77 -13.72 8.87
C LEU A 239 15.97 -14.90 8.31
N GLU A 240 16.63 -15.95 7.84
CA GLU A 240 15.99 -17.20 7.42
C GLU A 240 15.14 -17.82 8.54
N SER A 241 15.66 -17.86 9.78
CA SER A 241 14.90 -18.34 10.94
C SER A 241 13.67 -17.48 11.20
N ASN A 242 13.81 -16.15 11.17
CA ASN A 242 12.66 -15.23 11.31
C ASN A 242 11.64 -15.43 10.17
N TYR A 243 12.07 -15.71 8.94
CA TYR A 243 11.18 -15.99 7.82
C TYR A 243 10.44 -17.32 8.00
N ASN A 244 11.08 -18.36 8.52
CA ASN A 244 10.42 -19.64 8.80
C ASN A 244 9.36 -19.51 9.90
N GLU A 245 9.65 -18.76 10.97
CA GLU A 245 8.65 -18.45 12.00
C GLU A 245 7.49 -17.60 11.46
N TRP A 246 7.78 -16.65 10.56
CA TRP A 246 6.75 -15.89 9.85
C TRP A 246 5.84 -16.78 9.00
N VAL A 247 6.42 -17.75 8.28
CA VAL A 247 5.66 -18.73 7.48
C VAL A 247 4.75 -19.56 8.38
N GLU A 248 5.25 -20.06 9.50
CA GLU A 248 4.45 -20.82 10.47
C GLU A 248 3.31 -19.97 11.05
N TYR A 249 3.62 -18.74 11.49
CA TYR A 249 2.64 -17.79 11.99
C TYR A 249 1.51 -17.52 10.99
N LYS A 250 1.84 -17.20 9.73
CA LYS A 250 0.83 -16.95 8.69
C LYS A 250 0.02 -18.19 8.36
N ASN A 251 0.63 -19.37 8.32
CA ASN A 251 -0.09 -20.63 8.08
C ASN A 251 -1.07 -20.94 9.22
N ASN A 252 -0.68 -20.69 10.48
CA ASN A 252 -1.55 -20.85 11.63
C ASN A 252 -2.74 -19.88 11.57
N GLN A 253 -2.50 -18.60 11.28
CA GLN A 253 -3.57 -17.60 11.10
C GLN A 253 -4.51 -17.95 9.95
N PHE A 254 -3.97 -18.40 8.81
CA PHE A 254 -4.75 -18.85 7.66
C PHE A 254 -5.67 -20.03 8.02
N ASN A 255 -5.11 -21.05 8.68
CA ASN A 255 -5.86 -22.24 9.08
C ASN A 255 -6.92 -21.91 10.13
N ASN A 256 -6.59 -21.09 11.13
CA ASN A 256 -7.53 -20.64 12.15
C ASN A 256 -8.72 -19.88 11.53
N LEU A 257 -8.44 -18.92 10.63
CA LEU A 257 -9.49 -18.19 9.93
C LEU A 257 -10.37 -19.14 9.12
N LYS A 258 -9.77 -20.06 8.35
CA LYS A 258 -10.51 -21.03 7.55
C LYS A 258 -11.41 -21.92 8.41
N GLN A 259 -10.91 -22.42 9.53
CA GLN A 259 -11.71 -23.25 10.45
C GLN A 259 -12.85 -22.46 11.09
N ASN A 260 -12.61 -21.20 11.47
CA ASN A 260 -13.67 -20.33 11.98
C ASN A 260 -14.75 -20.08 10.92
N GLU A 261 -14.38 -19.82 9.66
CA GLU A 261 -15.35 -19.65 8.56
C GLU A 261 -16.17 -20.93 8.30
N ILE A 262 -15.52 -22.11 8.29
CA ILE A 262 -16.22 -23.40 8.19
C ILE A 262 -17.20 -23.57 9.36
N LYS A 263 -16.78 -23.21 10.58
CA LYS A 263 -17.64 -23.34 11.76
C LYS A 263 -18.82 -22.38 11.73
N LEU A 264 -18.63 -21.15 11.24
CA LEU A 264 -19.72 -20.21 11.03
C LEU A 264 -20.72 -20.75 10.00
N ASN A 265 -20.25 -21.29 8.87
CA ASN A 265 -21.12 -21.94 7.88
C ASN A 265 -21.94 -23.08 8.51
N GLU A 266 -21.32 -23.94 9.33
CA GLU A 266 -22.03 -25.02 10.03
C GLU A 266 -23.13 -24.48 10.97
N LEU A 267 -22.81 -23.45 11.76
CA LEU A 267 -23.74 -22.87 12.72
C LEU A 267 -24.92 -22.17 12.02
N PHE A 268 -24.68 -21.46 10.92
CA PHE A 268 -25.73 -20.81 10.16
C PHE A 268 -26.56 -21.81 9.35
N SER A 269 -25.95 -22.78 8.66
CA SER A 269 -26.68 -23.85 7.97
C SER A 269 -27.65 -24.57 8.93
N LYS A 270 -27.21 -24.90 10.16
CA LYS A 270 -28.09 -25.48 11.20
C LYS A 270 -29.21 -24.54 11.65
N THR A 271 -28.93 -23.24 11.75
CA THR A 271 -29.92 -22.25 12.21
C THR A 271 -31.04 -22.04 11.20
N TYR A 272 -30.71 -22.16 9.92
CA TYR A 272 -31.63 -21.98 8.79
C TYR A 272 -32.16 -23.30 8.20
N ASN A 273 -31.80 -24.46 8.77
CA ASN A 273 -32.14 -25.79 8.28
C ASN A 273 -31.73 -26.02 6.81
N LEU A 274 -30.55 -25.53 6.44
CA LEU A 274 -29.98 -25.67 5.10
C LEU A 274 -28.84 -26.70 5.07
N PRO A 275 -28.55 -27.28 3.91
CA PRO A 275 -27.36 -28.11 3.72
C PRO A 275 -26.10 -27.37 4.18
N PHE A 276 -25.22 -28.09 4.86
CA PHE A 276 -23.92 -27.59 5.27
C PHE A 276 -22.87 -27.92 4.20
N ASP A 277 -22.16 -26.89 3.75
CA ASP A 277 -20.99 -27.03 2.87
C ASP A 277 -19.74 -26.59 3.65
N ASN A 278 -18.79 -27.52 3.82
CA ASN A 278 -17.51 -27.28 4.46
C ASN A 278 -16.43 -26.80 3.48
N THR A 279 -16.75 -26.67 2.19
CA THR A 279 -15.79 -26.36 1.14
C THR A 279 -15.55 -24.86 1.07
N ILE A 280 -14.34 -24.44 1.46
CA ILE A 280 -13.86 -23.07 1.23
C ILE A 280 -12.54 -23.14 0.48
N GLU A 281 -12.55 -22.65 -0.77
CA GLU A 281 -11.32 -22.50 -1.56
C GLU A 281 -10.36 -21.52 -0.88
N ASP A 282 -9.07 -21.86 -0.87
CA ASP A 282 -8.02 -21.06 -0.23
C ASP A 282 -7.96 -19.61 -0.73
N LYS A 283 -8.29 -19.37 -2.00
CA LYS A 283 -8.32 -18.03 -2.61
C LYS A 283 -9.37 -17.09 -2.00
N HIS A 284 -10.36 -17.64 -1.28
CA HIS A 284 -11.40 -16.86 -0.59
C HIS A 284 -11.07 -16.58 0.89
N ILE A 285 -9.96 -17.12 1.41
CA ILE A 285 -9.48 -16.82 2.75
C ILE A 285 -8.69 -15.52 2.71
N SER A 286 -9.06 -14.57 3.57
CA SER A 286 -8.59 -13.18 3.53
C SER A 286 -7.26 -12.97 4.28
N ILE A 287 -6.31 -13.87 4.06
CA ILE A 287 -4.95 -13.81 4.62
C ILE A 287 -3.95 -13.94 3.49
N LYS A 288 -2.96 -13.05 3.47
CA LYS A 288 -1.89 -13.15 2.48
C LYS A 288 -0.96 -14.29 2.87
N LYS A 289 -0.84 -15.29 1.98
CA LYS A 289 0.11 -16.39 2.17
C LYS A 289 1.55 -15.86 2.06
N PRO A 290 2.49 -16.42 2.84
CA PRO A 290 3.88 -16.00 2.80
C PRO A 290 4.49 -16.28 1.41
N ASN A 291 5.34 -15.37 0.97
CA ASN A 291 6.05 -15.49 -0.30
C ASN A 291 7.42 -14.84 -0.14
N LEU A 292 8.47 -15.66 -0.13
CA LEU A 292 9.83 -15.21 0.17
C LEU A 292 10.25 -14.01 -0.67
N ASN A 293 10.00 -14.03 -1.98
CA ASN A 293 10.40 -12.92 -2.86
C ASN A 293 9.62 -11.64 -2.56
N GLU A 294 8.31 -11.72 -2.32
CA GLU A 294 7.50 -10.54 -1.98
C GLU A 294 7.81 -10.01 -0.57
N ASP A 295 8.01 -10.90 0.40
CA ASP A 295 8.29 -10.54 1.79
C ASP A 295 9.69 -9.94 1.96
N ILE A 296 10.67 -10.40 1.17
CA ILE A 296 11.99 -9.75 1.10
C ILE A 296 11.91 -8.39 0.41
N LYS A 297 11.10 -8.24 -0.64
CA LYS A 297 10.87 -6.93 -1.27
C LYS A 297 10.20 -5.94 -0.31
N SER A 298 9.22 -6.38 0.49
CA SER A 298 8.63 -5.52 1.52
C SER A 298 9.61 -5.19 2.65
N PHE A 299 10.50 -6.12 3.01
CA PHE A 299 11.57 -5.87 3.97
C PHE A 299 12.53 -4.80 3.48
N ILE A 300 12.92 -4.85 2.21
CA ILE A 300 13.75 -3.82 1.59
C ILE A 300 13.01 -2.47 1.54
N SER A 301 11.72 -2.44 1.23
CA SER A 301 10.90 -1.21 1.27
C SER A 301 10.88 -0.58 2.67
N PHE A 302 10.70 -1.41 3.70
CA PHE A 302 10.76 -0.99 5.09
C PHE A 302 12.13 -0.44 5.48
N ALA A 303 13.22 -1.11 5.06
CA ALA A 303 14.59 -0.65 5.28
C ALA A 303 14.82 0.72 4.64
N VAL A 304 14.37 0.93 3.39
CA VAL A 304 14.43 2.24 2.73
C VAL A 304 13.59 3.28 3.49
N GLY A 305 12.46 2.88 4.06
CA GLY A 305 11.69 3.74 4.98
C GLY A 305 12.48 4.15 6.22
N CYS A 306 13.28 3.26 6.81
CA CYS A 306 14.19 3.61 7.90
C CYS A 306 15.31 4.54 7.43
N MET A 307 15.86 4.31 6.22
CA MET A 307 16.87 5.19 5.61
C MET A 307 16.38 6.62 5.42
N PHE A 308 15.09 6.82 5.12
CA PHE A 308 14.51 8.15 5.00
C PHE A 308 13.88 8.68 6.30
N GLY A 309 13.85 7.89 7.37
CA GLY A 309 13.24 8.25 8.66
C GLY A 309 11.71 8.11 8.69
N ARG A 310 11.09 7.53 7.66
CA ARG A 310 9.66 7.22 7.69
C ARG A 310 9.30 6.30 8.85
N TYR A 311 10.19 5.35 9.14
CA TYR A 311 10.12 4.47 10.30
C TYR A 311 11.36 4.67 11.17
N ASN A 312 11.20 4.38 12.46
CA ASN A 312 12.28 4.43 13.45
C ASN A 312 12.37 3.04 14.10
N LEU A 313 13.57 2.47 14.22
CA LEU A 313 13.74 1.14 14.82
C LEU A 313 13.53 1.12 16.34
N ASP A 314 13.53 2.29 16.99
CA ASP A 314 13.34 2.45 18.43
C ASP A 314 11.87 2.51 18.85
N VAL A 315 10.95 2.75 17.91
CA VAL A 315 9.51 2.91 18.20
C VAL A 315 8.65 2.24 17.13
N GLU A 316 7.51 1.70 17.55
CA GLU A 316 6.53 1.14 16.60
C GLU A 316 5.71 2.24 15.91
N ASN A 317 5.14 1.88 14.77
CA ASN A 317 4.27 2.67 13.90
C ASN A 317 5.02 3.61 12.94
N LEU A 318 4.25 4.23 12.04
CA LEU A 318 4.73 5.32 11.20
C LEU A 318 5.28 6.46 12.07
N PHE A 319 6.53 6.84 11.82
CA PHE A 319 7.22 7.83 12.65
C PHE A 319 7.22 9.21 12.02
N PHE A 320 7.46 9.29 10.71
CA PHE A 320 7.46 10.55 9.97
C PHE A 320 6.80 10.41 8.59
N ALA A 321 5.81 11.26 8.33
CA ALA A 321 5.14 11.40 7.03
C ALA A 321 4.47 12.77 6.94
N GLY A 322 5.23 13.83 7.23
CA GLY A 322 4.77 15.21 7.21
C GLY A 322 5.18 15.99 8.46
N GLY A 323 5.09 17.32 8.41
CA GLY A 323 5.59 18.22 9.45
C GLY A 323 7.11 18.47 9.40
N ILE A 324 7.70 18.83 10.54
CA ILE A 324 9.12 19.19 10.66
C ILE A 324 9.94 17.93 10.95
N PHE A 325 10.88 17.60 10.07
CA PHE A 325 11.78 16.47 10.23
C PHE A 325 12.89 16.78 11.27
N ASP A 326 13.14 15.85 12.18
CA ASP A 326 14.10 16.01 13.28
C ASP A 326 14.93 14.73 13.46
N LEU A 327 16.20 14.80 13.03
CA LEU A 327 17.16 13.69 13.12
C LEU A 327 17.52 13.31 14.55
N THR A 328 17.37 14.22 15.53
CA THR A 328 17.78 13.96 16.92
C THR A 328 16.90 12.92 17.62
N LYS A 329 15.76 12.56 17.01
CA LYS A 329 14.80 11.59 17.53
C LYS A 329 15.10 10.13 17.12
N TYR A 330 16.15 9.89 16.35
CA TYR A 330 16.57 8.55 15.92
C TYR A 330 17.86 8.16 16.62
N ASN A 331 17.92 6.97 17.20
CA ASN A 331 19.11 6.52 17.95
C ASN A 331 19.73 5.26 17.35
N LYS A 332 18.94 4.20 17.14
CA LYS A 332 19.46 2.89 16.71
C LYS A 332 19.89 2.85 15.25
N PHE A 333 19.10 3.46 14.36
CA PHE A 333 19.43 3.61 12.95
C PHE A 333 19.18 5.06 12.56
N ILE A 334 20.23 5.78 12.20
CA ILE A 334 20.14 7.20 11.86
C ILE A 334 19.75 7.32 10.39
N PRO A 335 18.62 7.98 10.07
CA PRO A 335 18.24 8.25 8.70
C PRO A 335 19.29 9.09 7.97
N ASP A 336 19.24 9.03 6.65
CA ASP A 336 19.98 9.92 5.79
C ASP A 336 19.68 11.39 6.13
N ASN A 337 20.72 12.22 6.22
CA ASN A 337 20.62 13.55 6.80
C ASN A 337 19.95 14.56 5.85
N ASP A 338 20.22 14.47 4.55
CA ASP A 338 19.83 15.45 3.56
C ASP A 338 18.73 14.96 2.60
N ASN A 339 18.23 13.73 2.82
CA ASN A 339 17.14 13.11 2.08
C ASN A 339 17.55 12.65 0.67
N ILE A 340 18.84 12.46 0.39
CA ILE A 340 19.36 12.08 -0.92
C ILE A 340 20.19 10.80 -0.80
N ILE A 341 19.65 9.69 -1.33
CA ILE A 341 20.35 8.40 -1.31
C ILE A 341 20.72 8.00 -2.74
N PRO A 342 22.02 7.96 -3.10
CA PRO A 342 22.48 7.56 -4.43
C PRO A 342 22.16 6.09 -4.75
N ILE A 343 21.73 5.84 -6.00
CA ILE A 343 21.53 4.50 -6.59
C ILE A 343 22.37 4.37 -7.85
N LEU A 344 23.65 4.08 -7.65
CA LEU A 344 24.64 4.05 -8.73
C LEU A 344 25.06 2.61 -9.01
N ASP A 345 25.50 2.38 -10.25
CA ASP A 345 26.01 1.08 -10.70
C ASP A 345 27.40 0.75 -10.13
N THR A 346 28.05 1.77 -9.59
CA THR A 346 29.38 1.73 -8.99
C THR A 346 29.31 2.49 -7.66
N GLU A 347 30.03 1.97 -6.67
CA GLU A 347 30.12 2.58 -5.34
C GLU A 347 31.06 3.79 -5.39
N TYR A 348 30.49 4.99 -5.57
CA TYR A 348 31.22 6.26 -5.51
C TYR A 348 31.05 6.99 -4.17
N PHE A 349 30.11 6.54 -3.34
CA PHE A 349 29.73 7.15 -2.08
C PHE A 349 29.70 6.07 -1.00
N GLU A 350 30.21 6.38 0.19
CA GLU A 350 30.21 5.46 1.34
C GLU A 350 28.79 5.18 1.87
N ASP A 351 27.87 6.12 1.63
CA ASP A 351 26.47 6.09 2.09
C ASP A 351 25.49 5.82 0.93
N ASP A 352 25.92 5.08 -0.09
CA ASP A 352 25.00 4.63 -1.14
C ASP A 352 23.90 3.70 -0.58
N ILE A 353 22.87 3.44 -1.40
CA ILE A 353 21.71 2.65 -0.97
C ILE A 353 22.08 1.24 -0.50
N VAL A 354 23.12 0.62 -1.07
CA VAL A 354 23.54 -0.73 -0.70
C VAL A 354 24.32 -0.69 0.61
N GLY A 355 25.22 0.27 0.80
CA GLY A 355 25.92 0.51 2.06
C GLY A 355 24.95 0.76 3.21
N LYS A 356 23.97 1.65 3.02
CA LYS A 356 22.91 1.88 4.02
C LYS A 356 22.06 0.63 4.29
N PHE A 357 21.76 -0.18 3.27
CA PHE A 357 21.03 -1.44 3.46
C PHE A 357 21.84 -2.48 4.23
N VAL A 358 23.12 -2.62 3.92
CA VAL A 358 24.04 -3.50 4.65
C VAL A 358 24.15 -3.08 6.12
N GLU A 359 24.27 -1.78 6.40
CA GLU A 359 24.31 -1.29 7.78
C GLU A 359 22.97 -1.51 8.51
N PHE A 360 21.84 -1.34 7.81
CA PHE A 360 20.52 -1.65 8.36
C PHE A 360 20.40 -3.13 8.77
N VAL A 361 20.80 -4.06 7.90
CA VAL A 361 20.80 -5.51 8.19
C VAL A 361 21.72 -5.82 9.37
N LYS A 362 22.92 -5.21 9.41
CA LYS A 362 23.87 -5.36 10.51
C LYS A 362 23.31 -4.87 11.85
N ILE A 363 22.59 -3.77 11.87
CA ILE A 363 21.96 -3.23 13.09
C ILE A 363 20.76 -4.09 13.54
N CYS A 364 20.00 -4.65 12.61
CA CYS A 364 18.84 -5.48 12.93
C CYS A 364 19.23 -6.87 13.45
N TYR A 365 20.26 -7.47 12.87
CA TYR A 365 20.57 -8.90 13.03
C TYR A 365 21.98 -9.22 13.54
N GLY A 366 22.78 -8.17 13.79
CA GLY A 366 24.15 -8.30 14.26
C GLY A 366 25.17 -8.51 13.14
N LYS A 367 26.44 -8.22 13.47
CA LYS A 367 27.57 -8.34 12.55
C LYS A 367 27.95 -9.80 12.26
N GLU A 368 27.72 -10.69 13.22
CA GLU A 368 28.12 -12.10 13.16
C GLU A 368 27.48 -12.82 11.96
N TYR A 369 26.19 -12.61 11.72
CA TYR A 369 25.41 -13.27 10.66
C TYR A 369 25.17 -12.39 9.43
N LEU A 370 25.95 -11.31 9.27
CA LEU A 370 25.68 -10.31 8.24
C LEU A 370 25.76 -10.92 6.83
N GLU A 371 26.80 -11.70 6.55
CA GLU A 371 27.00 -12.25 5.20
C GLU A 371 25.98 -13.34 4.87
N GLU A 372 25.62 -14.23 5.81
CA GLU A 372 24.53 -15.20 5.60
C GLU A 372 23.19 -14.51 5.35
N ASN A 373 22.88 -13.45 6.11
CA ASN A 373 21.64 -12.70 5.93
C ASN A 373 21.60 -11.98 4.58
N LEU A 374 22.70 -11.35 4.15
CA LEU A 374 22.79 -10.72 2.84
C LEU A 374 22.68 -11.73 1.70
N GLU A 375 23.28 -12.91 1.85
CA GLU A 375 23.15 -14.01 0.89
C GLU A 375 21.71 -14.49 0.79
N PHE A 376 21.03 -14.76 1.91
CA PHE A 376 19.62 -15.16 1.92
C PHE A 376 18.72 -14.13 1.25
N ILE A 377 18.87 -12.85 1.60
CA ILE A 377 18.11 -11.74 0.99
C ILE A 377 18.37 -11.72 -0.51
N SER A 378 19.63 -11.67 -0.93
CA SER A 378 19.99 -11.46 -2.33
C SER A 378 19.66 -12.65 -3.24
N ASN A 379 19.76 -13.87 -2.72
CA ASN A 379 19.37 -15.09 -3.44
C ASN A 379 17.85 -15.16 -3.69
N SER A 380 17.04 -14.53 -2.82
CA SER A 380 15.59 -14.41 -3.08
C SER A 380 15.27 -13.46 -4.23
N LEU A 381 16.16 -12.51 -4.55
CA LEU A 381 15.98 -11.49 -5.59
C LEU A 381 16.52 -11.92 -6.96
N SER A 382 17.62 -12.67 -6.98
CA SER A 382 18.36 -13.01 -8.20
C SER A 382 19.10 -14.35 -8.09
N THR A 383 18.98 -15.15 -9.14
CA THR A 383 19.68 -16.45 -9.30
C THR A 383 21.06 -16.32 -9.95
N THR A 384 21.53 -15.11 -10.22
CA THR A 384 22.87 -14.90 -10.81
C THR A 384 23.99 -15.32 -9.85
N ASN A 385 25.19 -15.62 -10.36
CA ASN A 385 26.37 -15.97 -9.54
C ASN A 385 27.15 -14.74 -9.03
N LYS A 386 26.53 -13.55 -9.03
CA LYS A 386 27.17 -12.32 -8.53
C LYS A 386 27.23 -12.33 -7.00
N SER A 387 28.04 -11.46 -6.41
CA SER A 387 28.07 -11.27 -4.95
C SER A 387 26.70 -10.76 -4.43
N SER A 388 26.42 -10.97 -3.15
CA SER A 388 25.17 -10.52 -2.51
C SER A 388 24.94 -9.01 -2.69
N ARG A 389 26.01 -8.21 -2.56
CA ARG A 389 25.99 -6.75 -2.74
C ARG A 389 25.71 -6.36 -4.19
N ASP A 390 26.28 -7.06 -5.17
CA ASP A 390 26.00 -6.79 -6.59
C ASP A 390 24.56 -7.14 -6.99
N LYS A 391 24.00 -8.23 -6.44
CA LYS A 391 22.59 -8.60 -6.64
C LYS A 391 21.66 -7.54 -6.07
N LEU A 392 21.96 -7.03 -4.87
CA LEU A 392 21.21 -5.92 -4.24
C LEU A 392 21.31 -4.65 -5.08
N ARG A 393 22.50 -4.31 -5.56
CA ARG A 393 22.74 -3.17 -6.45
C ARG A 393 21.91 -3.26 -7.73
N ASP A 394 21.91 -4.41 -8.39
CA ASP A 394 21.09 -4.68 -9.56
C ASP A 394 19.59 -4.47 -9.25
N TYR A 395 19.11 -4.99 -8.12
CA TYR A 395 17.72 -4.83 -7.68
C TYR A 395 17.34 -3.37 -7.45
N PHE A 396 18.15 -2.58 -6.75
CA PHE A 396 17.86 -1.17 -6.49
C PHE A 396 17.82 -0.33 -7.77
N ILE A 397 18.71 -0.59 -8.72
CA ILE A 397 18.76 0.12 -10.01
C ILE A 397 17.53 -0.23 -10.88
N LYS A 398 17.21 -1.52 -11.00
CA LYS A 398 16.26 -2.02 -12.01
C LYS A 398 14.85 -2.14 -11.49
N ASP A 399 14.67 -2.66 -10.28
CA ASP A 399 13.42 -3.26 -9.83
C ASP A 399 12.77 -2.52 -8.67
N PHE A 400 13.55 -1.96 -7.74
CA PHE A 400 13.04 -1.34 -6.51
C PHE A 400 11.94 -0.31 -6.80
N PHE A 401 12.23 0.71 -7.62
CA PHE A 401 11.25 1.76 -7.92
C PHE A 401 10.00 1.21 -8.63
N ASN A 402 10.16 0.22 -9.51
CA ASN A 402 9.01 -0.36 -10.21
C ASN A 402 8.08 -1.11 -9.24
N ASN A 403 8.66 -1.86 -8.29
CA ASN A 403 7.91 -2.51 -7.23
C ASN A 403 7.25 -1.48 -6.31
N HIS A 404 7.97 -0.44 -5.91
CA HIS A 404 7.46 0.68 -5.11
C HIS A 404 6.27 1.37 -5.80
N ASN A 405 6.43 1.72 -7.07
CA ASN A 405 5.37 2.33 -7.87
C ASN A 405 4.11 1.45 -7.93
N LYS A 406 4.28 0.12 -8.01
CA LYS A 406 3.17 -0.84 -8.00
C LYS A 406 2.47 -0.90 -6.64
N ILE A 407 3.22 -1.03 -5.54
CA ILE A 407 2.69 -1.12 -4.16
C ILE A 407 1.86 0.13 -3.84
N TYR A 408 2.38 1.31 -4.17
CA TYR A 408 1.72 2.59 -3.94
C TYR A 408 0.76 2.96 -5.09
N LYS A 409 0.33 1.99 -5.90
CA LYS A 409 -0.72 2.14 -6.92
C LYS A 409 -0.48 3.31 -7.89
N LYS A 410 0.75 3.52 -8.34
CA LYS A 410 1.21 4.66 -9.16
C LYS A 410 1.23 6.00 -8.43
N ARG A 411 1.48 5.98 -7.12
CA ARG A 411 1.70 7.16 -6.26
C ARG A 411 2.91 6.92 -5.32
N PRO A 412 4.10 6.61 -5.86
CA PRO A 412 5.25 6.26 -5.03
C PRO A 412 5.67 7.46 -4.18
N ILE A 413 6.00 7.18 -2.92
CA ILE A 413 6.45 8.19 -1.96
C ILE A 413 7.97 8.39 -1.97
N TYR A 414 8.72 7.46 -2.57
CA TYR A 414 10.15 7.61 -2.81
C TYR A 414 10.30 7.92 -4.29
N TRP A 415 10.79 9.12 -4.59
CA TRP A 415 10.95 9.58 -5.96
C TRP A 415 12.36 9.31 -6.44
N GLN A 416 12.47 8.74 -7.64
CA GLN A 416 13.77 8.44 -8.26
C GLN A 416 14.11 9.52 -9.28
N PHE A 417 15.15 10.30 -8.99
CA PHE A 417 15.84 11.09 -10.00
C PHE A 417 16.65 10.13 -10.86
N ASN A 418 16.54 10.28 -12.19
CA ASN A 418 17.17 9.37 -13.14
C ASN A 418 17.73 10.17 -14.31
N SER A 419 19.06 10.11 -14.50
CA SER A 419 19.74 10.78 -15.61
C SER A 419 19.36 10.21 -16.97
N GLY A 420 19.05 8.91 -17.02
CA GLY A 420 18.63 8.23 -18.23
C GLY A 420 18.96 6.74 -18.24
N LYS A 421 19.14 6.22 -19.45
CA LYS A 421 19.31 4.78 -19.73
C LYS A 421 20.70 4.27 -19.41
N GLU A 422 21.72 5.14 -19.45
CA GLU A 422 23.10 4.78 -19.13
C GLU A 422 23.30 4.72 -17.60
N ASN A 423 22.30 5.13 -16.81
CA ASN A 423 22.32 5.18 -15.36
C ASN A 423 23.53 5.95 -14.83
N ALA A 424 23.88 7.05 -15.49
CA ALA A 424 25.02 7.87 -15.10
C ALA A 424 24.87 8.41 -13.67
N PHE A 425 23.65 8.83 -13.32
CA PHE A 425 23.31 9.27 -11.98
C PHE A 425 21.85 8.94 -11.66
N ASN A 426 21.64 8.30 -10.52
CA ASN A 426 20.32 8.17 -9.92
C ASN A 426 20.41 8.41 -8.42
N CYS A 427 19.33 8.92 -7.84
CA CYS A 427 19.14 8.95 -6.39
C CYS A 427 17.65 8.80 -6.06
N LEU A 428 17.38 8.34 -4.83
CA LEU A 428 16.06 8.41 -4.23
C LEU A 428 15.97 9.60 -3.28
N ILE A 429 14.77 10.17 -3.21
CA ILE A 429 14.38 11.10 -2.16
C ILE A 429 13.03 10.67 -1.58
N TYR A 430 12.76 11.03 -0.32
CA TYR A 430 11.43 10.87 0.28
C TYR A 430 10.62 12.15 0.14
N VAL A 431 9.45 12.08 -0.49
CA VAL A 431 8.63 13.26 -0.83
C VAL A 431 8.18 14.06 0.40
N HIS A 432 7.98 13.39 1.54
CA HIS A 432 7.57 14.04 2.79
C HIS A 432 8.70 14.86 3.45
N ARG A 433 9.93 14.70 2.98
CA ARG A 433 11.10 15.48 3.37
C ARG A 433 11.58 16.41 2.25
N PHE A 434 10.77 16.60 1.20
CA PHE A 434 11.15 17.45 0.08
C PHE A 434 11.21 18.92 0.54
N ASP A 435 12.31 19.59 0.20
CA ASP A 435 12.49 21.02 0.37
C ASP A 435 12.99 21.67 -0.94
N SER A 436 12.90 23.00 -1.03
CA SER A 436 13.27 23.74 -2.24
C SER A 436 14.77 23.72 -2.56
N THR A 437 15.63 23.38 -1.59
CA THR A 437 17.09 23.30 -1.77
C THR A 437 17.56 21.93 -2.25
N LEU A 438 16.72 20.90 -2.13
CA LEU A 438 17.04 19.50 -2.45
C LEU A 438 17.64 19.33 -3.84
N ILE A 439 17.05 19.97 -4.86
CA ILE A 439 17.51 19.84 -6.26
C ILE A 439 18.90 20.47 -6.44
N ALA A 440 19.16 21.59 -5.77
CA ALA A 440 20.48 22.22 -5.78
C ALA A 440 21.53 21.31 -5.13
N LYS A 441 21.21 20.69 -3.99
CA LYS A 441 22.10 19.72 -3.32
C LYS A 441 22.39 18.49 -4.18
N ILE A 442 21.35 17.89 -4.79
CA ILE A 442 21.53 16.76 -5.74
C ILE A 442 22.54 17.15 -6.82
N ARG A 443 22.42 18.35 -7.38
CA ARG A 443 23.30 18.85 -8.42
C ARG A 443 24.75 19.02 -7.93
N THR A 444 24.95 19.81 -6.89
CA THR A 444 26.30 20.26 -6.48
C THR A 444 27.03 19.24 -5.61
N GLU A 445 26.33 18.51 -4.77
CA GLU A 445 26.93 17.63 -3.76
C GLU A 445 27.04 16.17 -4.21
N TYR A 446 26.24 15.76 -5.21
CA TYR A 446 26.19 14.38 -5.69
C TYR A 446 26.53 14.23 -7.18
N LEU A 447 25.80 14.92 -8.07
CA LEU A 447 26.01 14.78 -9.51
C LEU A 447 27.42 15.20 -9.93
N HIS A 448 27.89 16.39 -9.50
CA HIS A 448 29.25 16.86 -9.84
C HIS A 448 30.35 15.95 -9.27
N LYS A 449 30.15 15.36 -8.08
CA LYS A 449 31.08 14.36 -7.53
C LYS A 449 31.10 13.09 -8.39
N THR A 450 29.94 12.65 -8.86
CA THR A 450 29.81 11.49 -9.74
C THR A 450 30.48 11.74 -11.10
N GLN A 451 30.27 12.91 -11.71
CA GLN A 451 30.97 13.34 -12.92
C GLN A 451 32.49 13.27 -12.77
N LYS A 452 33.02 13.87 -11.69
CA LYS A 452 34.46 13.85 -11.39
C LYS A 452 35.00 12.44 -11.21
N ALA A 453 34.25 11.56 -10.54
CA ALA A 453 34.63 10.16 -10.36
C ALA A 453 34.65 9.39 -11.69
N ILE A 454 33.68 9.63 -12.58
CA ILE A 454 33.63 9.06 -13.93
C ILE A 454 34.84 9.54 -14.75
N GLU A 455 35.15 10.84 -14.75
CA GLU A 455 36.31 11.41 -15.46
C GLU A 455 37.64 10.82 -14.99
N GLN A 456 37.82 10.68 -13.68
CA GLN A 456 39.00 10.04 -13.10
C GLN A 456 39.10 8.57 -13.55
N ARG A 457 37.98 7.84 -13.58
CA ARG A 457 37.96 6.45 -14.01
C ARG A 457 38.25 6.30 -15.52
N ILE A 458 37.76 7.21 -16.36
CA ILE A 458 38.14 7.29 -17.78
C ILE A 458 39.65 7.49 -17.93
N SER A 459 40.23 8.38 -17.12
CA SER A 459 41.66 8.65 -17.11
C SER A 459 42.46 7.40 -16.72
N ASN A 460 42.04 6.68 -15.68
CA ASN A 460 42.65 5.41 -15.27
C ASN A 460 42.55 4.35 -16.39
N CYS A 461 41.41 4.23 -17.08
CA CYS A 461 41.27 3.33 -18.23
C CYS A 461 42.29 3.67 -19.33
N ASN A 462 42.57 4.95 -19.59
CA ASN A 462 43.58 5.35 -20.56
C ASN A 462 44.99 4.92 -20.16
N GLU A 463 45.33 5.02 -18.87
CA GLU A 463 46.63 4.58 -18.35
C GLU A 463 46.79 3.07 -18.43
N ILE A 464 45.78 2.30 -18.00
CA ILE A 464 45.78 0.83 -18.08
C ILE A 464 45.91 0.39 -19.56
N PHE A 465 45.18 1.03 -20.48
CA PHE A 465 45.24 0.70 -21.89
C PHE A 465 46.63 0.91 -22.51
N LYS A 466 47.35 1.97 -22.10
CA LYS A 466 48.72 2.25 -22.56
C LYS A 466 49.74 1.25 -22.01
N ASN A 467 49.54 0.80 -20.77
CA ASN A 467 50.54 0.02 -20.04
C ASN A 467 50.31 -1.51 -20.10
N THR A 468 49.14 -1.97 -20.58
CA THR A 468 48.84 -3.40 -20.66
C THR A 468 49.26 -4.00 -22.01
N ASP A 469 49.91 -5.16 -21.97
CA ASP A 469 50.23 -5.94 -23.18
C ASP A 469 49.18 -7.02 -23.48
N SER A 470 48.25 -7.26 -22.56
CA SER A 470 47.20 -8.27 -22.72
C SER A 470 46.05 -7.79 -23.62
N ASN A 471 45.80 -8.50 -24.71
CA ASN A 471 44.69 -8.18 -25.61
C ASN A 471 43.31 -8.34 -24.94
N SER A 472 43.12 -9.30 -24.04
CA SER A 472 41.86 -9.47 -23.32
C SER A 472 41.58 -8.29 -22.38
N GLU A 473 42.63 -7.79 -21.73
CA GLU A 473 42.57 -6.62 -20.85
C GLU A 473 42.29 -5.34 -21.64
N LYS A 474 42.94 -5.14 -22.79
CA LYS A 474 42.65 -4.02 -23.72
C LYS A 474 41.18 -3.97 -24.10
N VAL A 475 40.59 -5.10 -24.48
CA VAL A 475 39.18 -5.19 -24.86
C VAL A 475 38.25 -4.85 -23.67
N ARG A 476 38.57 -5.34 -22.47
CA ARG A 476 37.81 -5.05 -21.25
C ARG A 476 37.81 -3.55 -20.93
N VAL A 477 38.99 -2.93 -20.92
CA VAL A 477 39.18 -1.52 -20.60
C VAL A 477 38.54 -0.59 -21.63
N ILE A 478 38.61 -0.92 -22.93
CA ILE A 478 37.90 -0.16 -23.97
C ILE A 478 36.38 -0.19 -23.74
N LYS A 479 35.81 -1.36 -23.40
CA LYS A 479 34.37 -1.48 -23.12
C LYS A 479 33.96 -0.65 -21.91
N GLU A 480 34.73 -0.71 -20.83
CA GLU A 480 34.49 0.10 -19.63
C GLU A 480 34.58 1.61 -19.94
N LYS A 481 35.65 2.04 -20.62
CA LYS A 481 35.83 3.44 -21.04
C LYS A 481 34.66 3.94 -21.89
N ASN A 482 34.23 3.16 -22.88
CA ASN A 482 33.10 3.54 -23.75
C ASN A 482 31.78 3.66 -22.98
N LYS A 483 31.58 2.83 -21.94
CA LYS A 483 30.43 2.96 -21.04
C LYS A 483 30.53 4.26 -20.22
N LEU A 484 31.68 4.54 -19.63
CA LEU A 484 31.91 5.73 -18.82
C LEU A 484 31.76 7.03 -19.61
N ILE A 485 32.22 7.07 -20.87
CA ILE A 485 32.03 8.25 -21.75
C ILE A 485 30.54 8.54 -21.95
N LYS A 486 29.72 7.51 -22.24
CA LYS A 486 28.27 7.68 -22.37
C LYS A 486 27.61 8.14 -21.08
N GLN A 487 28.07 7.61 -19.95
CA GLN A 487 27.59 8.06 -18.63
C GLN A 487 27.97 9.53 -18.38
N LEU A 488 29.19 9.94 -18.70
CA LEU A 488 29.61 11.34 -18.56
C LEU A 488 28.74 12.26 -19.43
N GLU A 489 28.54 11.93 -20.72
CA GLU A 489 27.66 12.67 -21.63
C GLU A 489 26.23 12.80 -21.07
N GLU A 490 25.62 11.69 -20.62
CA GLU A 490 24.27 11.69 -20.02
C GLU A 490 24.22 12.54 -18.74
N SER A 491 25.24 12.46 -17.88
CA SER A 491 25.28 13.23 -16.64
C SER A 491 25.42 14.74 -16.87
N VAL A 492 26.10 15.16 -17.94
CA VAL A 492 26.22 16.58 -18.32
C VAL A 492 24.89 17.11 -18.84
N GLU A 493 24.18 16.33 -19.67
CA GLU A 493 22.82 16.69 -20.08
C GLU A 493 21.87 16.80 -18.87
N PHE A 494 22.02 15.91 -17.89
CA PHE A 494 21.22 15.94 -16.67
C PHE A 494 21.54 17.16 -15.78
N ASP A 495 22.80 17.60 -15.71
CA ASP A 495 23.20 18.81 -14.98
C ASP A 495 22.50 20.07 -15.51
N GLU A 496 22.39 20.21 -16.84
CA GLU A 496 21.70 21.33 -17.47
C GLU A 496 20.21 21.37 -17.10
N VAL A 497 19.56 20.20 -17.03
CA VAL A 497 18.16 20.05 -16.62
C VAL A 497 17.98 20.47 -15.17
N LEU A 498 18.83 19.99 -14.27
CA LEU A 498 18.79 20.36 -12.85
C LEU A 498 18.97 21.87 -12.68
N ASN A 499 19.96 22.46 -13.35
CA ASN A 499 20.22 23.90 -13.30
C ASN A 499 19.00 24.71 -13.76
N HIS A 500 18.33 24.28 -14.83
CA HIS A 500 17.11 24.93 -15.31
C HIS A 500 15.99 24.87 -14.27
N ILE A 501 15.75 23.72 -13.66
CA ILE A 501 14.67 23.53 -12.66
C ILE A 501 14.94 24.32 -11.38
N ILE A 502 16.20 24.40 -10.94
CA ILE A 502 16.58 25.22 -9.78
C ILE A 502 16.13 26.68 -10.00
N ASN A 503 16.29 27.22 -11.20
CA ASN A 503 15.86 28.57 -11.55
C ASN A 503 14.32 28.72 -11.59
N LEU A 504 13.58 27.64 -11.85
CA LEU A 504 12.11 27.65 -11.80
C LEU A 504 11.57 27.66 -10.35
N ASN A 505 12.40 27.31 -9.36
CA ASN A 505 12.05 27.25 -7.94
C ASN A 505 10.75 26.48 -7.67
N ILE A 506 10.62 25.30 -8.30
CA ILE A 506 9.42 24.47 -8.20
C ILE A 506 9.20 24.02 -6.75
N CYS A 507 8.01 24.32 -6.22
CA CYS A 507 7.57 23.89 -4.91
C CYS A 507 6.49 22.79 -5.01
N ILE A 508 6.39 21.96 -3.98
CA ILE A 508 5.34 20.95 -3.85
C ILE A 508 4.47 21.22 -2.63
N ASP A 509 3.22 20.79 -2.67
CA ASP A 509 2.33 20.71 -1.51
C ASP A 509 1.84 19.27 -1.41
N LEU A 510 2.15 18.57 -0.31
CA LEU A 510 1.76 17.17 -0.13
C LEU A 510 0.24 16.97 -0.32
N ASP A 511 -0.60 17.94 0.06
CA ASP A 511 -2.05 17.82 -0.08
C ASP A 511 -2.52 17.80 -1.55
N ASP A 512 -1.73 18.33 -2.49
CA ASP A 512 -1.99 18.17 -3.93
C ASP A 512 -1.95 16.70 -4.35
N GLY A 513 -1.32 15.83 -3.55
CA GLY A 513 -1.13 14.41 -3.82
C GLY A 513 0.04 14.12 -4.77
N ILE A 514 0.39 12.85 -4.88
CA ILE A 514 1.65 12.47 -5.55
C ILE A 514 1.62 12.76 -7.04
N LYS A 515 0.50 12.48 -7.72
CA LYS A 515 0.42 12.64 -9.17
C LYS A 515 0.61 14.09 -9.62
N ILE A 516 -0.03 15.03 -8.93
CA ILE A 516 0.04 16.46 -9.26
C ILE A 516 1.46 16.96 -9.03
N ASN A 517 2.04 16.68 -7.85
CA ASN A 517 3.39 17.12 -7.54
C ASN A 517 4.45 16.46 -8.43
N HIS A 518 4.35 15.16 -8.67
CA HIS A 518 5.30 14.44 -9.52
C HIS A 518 5.29 14.97 -10.96
N ASN A 519 4.12 15.35 -11.48
CA ASN A 519 3.98 15.90 -12.84
C ASN A 519 4.69 17.26 -13.01
N LYS A 520 4.92 18.03 -11.93
CA LYS A 520 5.71 19.27 -11.96
C LYS A 520 7.17 19.03 -12.44
N PHE A 521 7.67 17.80 -12.34
CA PHE A 521 9.03 17.40 -12.73
C PHE A 521 9.09 16.57 -14.02
N GLN A 522 8.02 16.57 -14.81
CA GLN A 522 7.90 15.82 -16.07
C GLN A 522 7.81 16.75 -17.26
N ASN A 523 8.26 16.29 -18.43
CA ASN A 523 8.19 16.99 -19.72
C ASN A 523 8.75 18.43 -19.69
N ILE A 524 9.81 18.66 -18.93
CA ILE A 524 10.49 19.96 -18.82
C ILE A 524 11.12 20.29 -20.16
N VAL A 525 10.83 21.50 -20.66
CA VAL A 525 11.30 21.97 -21.96
C VAL A 525 12.60 22.75 -21.76
N LEU A 526 13.70 22.26 -22.32
CA LEU A 526 14.93 23.03 -22.42
C LEU A 526 14.97 23.76 -23.76
N HIS A 527 15.00 25.09 -23.71
CA HIS A 527 15.26 25.95 -24.86
C HIS A 527 16.77 26.15 -24.99
N LYS A 528 17.33 25.78 -26.15
CA LYS A 528 18.71 26.09 -26.54
C LYS A 528 18.67 26.83 -27.87
N ASP A 529 19.32 27.99 -27.95
CA ASP A 529 19.37 28.79 -29.18
C ASP A 529 19.92 27.97 -30.35
N GLY A 530 19.14 27.90 -31.44
CA GLY A 530 19.50 27.14 -32.64
C GLY A 530 19.28 25.62 -32.57
N VAL A 531 18.75 25.07 -31.47
CA VAL A 531 18.45 23.65 -31.31
C VAL A 531 16.95 23.45 -31.04
N LYS A 532 16.38 22.37 -31.56
CA LYS A 532 14.98 22.02 -31.32
C LYS A 532 14.74 21.74 -29.82
N ASP A 533 13.69 22.32 -29.27
CA ASP A 533 13.23 22.09 -27.90
C ASP A 533 13.26 20.60 -27.52
N LYS A 534 13.96 20.28 -26.44
CA LYS A 534 14.07 18.92 -25.89
C LYS A 534 13.22 18.83 -24.64
N LYS A 535 12.29 17.85 -24.61
CA LYS A 535 11.50 17.51 -23.42
C LYS A 535 12.23 16.45 -22.61
N ILE A 536 12.50 16.74 -21.34
CA ILE A 536 13.20 15.83 -20.43
C ILE A 536 12.36 15.60 -19.17
N ASN A 537 12.41 14.39 -18.64
CA ASN A 537 11.80 14.06 -17.35
C ASN A 537 12.91 13.99 -16.33
N LEU A 538 12.74 14.67 -15.20
CA LEU A 538 13.73 14.66 -14.13
C LEU A 538 13.57 13.42 -13.24
N LEU A 539 12.31 13.07 -12.96
CA LEU A 539 11.95 11.88 -12.19
C LEU A 539 11.58 10.73 -13.14
N LYS A 540 11.85 9.50 -12.70
CA LYS A 540 11.37 8.29 -13.36
C LYS A 540 9.83 8.28 -13.43
N LYS A 541 9.28 7.90 -14.58
CA LYS A 541 7.83 7.95 -14.84
C LYS A 541 7.05 6.96 -13.96
N ILE A 542 5.82 7.35 -13.58
CA ILE A 542 4.89 6.58 -12.72
C ILE A 542 3.68 6.01 -13.46
#